data_AF-A0A849RXA4-F1
#
_entry.id   AF-A0A849RXA4-F1
#
_cell.length_a   1.000
_cell.length_b   1.000
_cell.length_c   1.000
_cell.angle_alpha   90.00
_cell.angle_beta   90.00
_cell.angle_gamma   90.00
#
_symmetry.space_group_name_H-M   'P 1'
#
loop_
_entity.id
_entity.type
_entity.pdbx_description
1 polymer ?
#
loop_
_entity_poly.entity_id
_entity_poly.type
_entity_poly.pdbx_seq_one_letter_code
_entity_poly.pdbx_strand_id
1 'polypeptide(L)' 'ADGRYVIDTRGETDVVMKLFGPNSETSLIAEDDDSGLDTNARVAGDLISGEYFVQVRHYSRQSGTGKYSIKVQKL' A
#
# COMPACT_ATOMS: atom_id res chain seq x y z
N ALA A 1 6.64 16.78 0.46
CA ALA A 1 8.08 16.93 0.20
C ALA A 1 8.52 15.79 -0.67
N ASP A 2 8.94 16.11 -1.89
CA ASP A 2 9.28 15.14 -2.93
C ASP A 2 10.35 14.15 -2.44
N GLY A 3 10.29 12.92 -2.94
CA GLY A 3 11.31 11.91 -2.66
C GLY A 3 10.82 10.50 -2.89
N ARG A 4 11.70 9.53 -2.61
CA ARG A 4 11.37 8.12 -2.73
C ARG A 4 10.67 7.64 -1.47
N TYR A 5 9.54 6.98 -1.65
CA TYR A 5 8.77 6.41 -0.56
C TYR A 5 8.66 4.89 -0.71
N VAL A 6 8.58 4.22 0.43
CA VAL A 6 8.21 2.82 0.55
C VAL A 6 7.00 2.74 1.48
N ILE A 7 5.99 2.01 1.03
CA ILE A 7 4.79 1.69 1.79
C ILE A 7 4.74 0.17 1.81
N ASP A 8 4.67 -0.42 3.00
CA ASP A 8 4.60 -1.88 3.17
C ASP A 8 3.59 -2.27 4.24
N THR A 9 2.97 -3.43 4.04
CA THR A 9 2.18 -4.09 5.08
C THR A 9 2.98 -5.18 5.77
N ARG A 10 2.60 -5.53 7.00
CA ARG A 10 3.17 -6.65 7.76
C ARG A 10 2.08 -7.38 8.53
N GLY A 11 2.28 -8.68 8.71
CA GLY A 11 1.42 -9.57 9.49
C GLY A 11 1.20 -10.88 8.75
N GLU A 12 0.43 -11.77 9.36
CA GLU A 12 0.05 -13.08 8.79
C GLU A 12 -1.15 -12.99 7.85
N THR A 13 -1.78 -11.81 7.76
CA THR A 13 -2.98 -11.60 6.95
C THR A 13 -2.58 -11.21 5.53
N ASP A 14 -3.02 -12.00 4.55
CA ASP A 14 -2.86 -11.71 3.14
C ASP A 14 -3.72 -10.50 2.70
N VAL A 15 -3.07 -9.48 2.16
CA VAL A 15 -3.66 -8.18 1.83
C VAL A 15 -3.21 -7.68 0.46
N VAL A 16 -4.08 -6.90 -0.19
CA VAL A 16 -3.76 -6.17 -1.41
C VAL A 16 -3.78 -4.68 -1.08
N MET A 17 -2.79 -3.96 -1.58
CA MET A 17 -2.64 -2.52 -1.40
C MET A 17 -2.77 -1.78 -2.73
N LYS A 18 -3.43 -0.62 -2.70
CA LYS A 18 -3.43 0.36 -3.79
C LYS A 18 -2.95 1.71 -3.29
N LEU A 19 -2.18 2.40 -4.12
CA LEU A 19 -1.76 3.78 -3.91
C LEU A 19 -2.45 4.68 -4.93
N PHE A 20 -3.11 5.73 -4.47
CA PHE A 20 -3.75 6.76 -5.30
C PHE A 20 -3.14 8.14 -5.05
N GLY A 21 -3.23 9.01 -6.06
CA GLY A 21 -2.88 10.42 -5.97
C GLY A 21 -2.11 10.96 -7.18
N PRO A 22 -1.40 12.10 -7.00
CA PRO A 22 -1.56 13.03 -5.87
C PRO A 22 -2.94 13.72 -5.90
N ASN A 23 -3.47 14.07 -4.72
CA ASN A 23 -4.71 14.83 -4.48
C ASN A 23 -5.97 14.24 -5.14
N SER A 24 -5.99 12.92 -5.36
CA SER A 24 -7.11 12.20 -5.95
C SER A 24 -7.21 10.81 -5.33
N GLU A 25 -8.37 10.51 -4.75
CA GLU A 25 -8.69 9.19 -4.19
C GLU A 25 -8.90 8.09 -5.25
N THR A 26 -8.95 8.46 -6.53
CA THR A 26 -9.31 7.55 -7.63
C THR A 26 -8.23 7.45 -8.72
N SER A 27 -7.25 8.35 -8.74
CA SER A 27 -6.10 8.29 -9.65
C SER A 27 -5.11 7.23 -9.18
N LEU A 28 -5.23 6.00 -9.70
CA LEU A 28 -4.38 4.87 -9.33
C LEU A 28 -2.94 5.07 -9.82
N ILE A 29 -1.98 4.91 -8.91
CA ILE A 29 -0.54 4.96 -9.19
C ILE A 29 0.04 3.55 -9.24
N ALA A 30 -0.29 2.74 -8.24
CA ALA A 30 0.24 1.39 -8.09
C ALA A 30 -0.73 0.49 -7.32
N GLU A 31 -0.65 -0.81 -7.59
CA GLU A 31 -1.33 -1.88 -6.85
C GLU A 31 -0.32 -3.02 -6.66
N ASP A 32 -0.34 -3.63 -5.48
CA ASP A 32 0.55 -4.74 -5.13
C ASP A 32 -0.12 -5.67 -4.11
N ASP A 33 0.14 -6.97 -4.19
CA ASP A 33 -0.41 -8.01 -3.31
C ASP A 33 0.65 -8.76 -2.50
N ASP A 34 1.77 -9.17 -3.10
CA ASP A 34 2.72 -10.08 -2.42
C ASP A 34 4.21 -9.77 -2.63
N SER A 35 4.58 -8.57 -3.12
CA SER A 35 5.99 -8.23 -3.34
C SER A 35 6.77 -7.86 -2.07
N GLY A 36 6.10 -7.84 -0.91
CA GLY A 36 6.66 -7.60 0.41
C GLY A 36 7.20 -8.86 1.09
N LEU A 37 7.11 -8.89 2.43
CA LEU A 37 7.50 -10.07 3.20
C LEU A 37 6.31 -11.03 3.29
N ASP A 38 6.53 -12.29 2.93
CA ASP A 38 5.49 -13.31 2.86
C ASP A 38 4.37 -12.86 1.91
N THR A 39 3.09 -12.88 2.34
CA THR A 39 1.93 -12.47 1.54
C THR A 39 1.55 -11.00 1.76
N ASN A 40 2.52 -10.13 1.98
CA ASN A 40 2.27 -8.72 2.26
C ASN A 40 2.58 -7.87 1.03
N ALA A 41 1.77 -6.82 0.84
CA ALA A 41 1.97 -5.87 -0.22
C ALA A 41 3.10 -4.87 0.09
N ARG A 42 3.81 -4.44 -0.96
CA ARG A 42 4.85 -3.41 -0.88
C ARG A 42 4.85 -2.54 -2.14
N VAL A 43 4.61 -1.25 -1.97
CA VAL A 43 4.72 -0.24 -3.03
C VAL A 43 5.92 0.65 -2.75
N ALA A 44 6.77 0.86 -3.76
CA ALA A 44 7.89 1.80 -3.69
C ALA A 44 7.91 2.68 -4.94
N GLY A 45 8.06 3.99 -4.75
CA GLY A 45 8.05 4.92 -5.87
C GLY A 45 8.52 6.32 -5.49
N ASP A 46 8.89 7.10 -6.50
CA ASP A 46 9.20 8.51 -6.37
C ASP A 46 7.90 9.31 -6.38
N LEU A 47 7.62 10.01 -5.27
CA LEU A 47 6.39 10.77 -5.07
C LEU A 47 6.74 12.26 -5.01
N ILE A 48 5.97 13.07 -5.73
CA ILE A 48 6.02 14.53 -5.63
C ILE A 48 5.16 15.01 -4.44
N SER A 49 5.25 16.29 -4.11
CA SER A 49 4.43 16.86 -3.04
C SER A 49 2.94 16.85 -3.40
N GLY A 50 2.14 16.32 -2.47
CA GLY A 50 0.69 16.20 -2.59
C GLY A 50 0.15 15.24 -1.53
N GLU A 51 -1.17 15.11 -1.48
CA GLU A 51 -1.85 14.12 -0.66
C GLU A 51 -1.98 12.80 -1.42
N TYR A 52 -1.75 11.69 -0.74
CA TYR A 52 -1.83 10.34 -1.32
C TYR A 52 -2.71 9.47 -0.45
N PHE A 53 -3.44 8.55 -1.11
CA PHE A 53 -4.39 7.68 -0.43
C PHE A 53 -3.95 6.24 -0.59
N VAL A 54 -3.75 5.56 0.54
CA VAL A 54 -3.44 4.13 0.56
C VAL A 54 -4.72 3.38 0.91
N GLN A 55 -5.15 2.49 0.03
CA GLN A 55 -6.21 1.54 0.31
C GLN A 55 -5.59 0.17 0.59
N VAL A 56 -5.92 -0.41 1.73
CA VAL A 56 -5.57 -1.80 2.06
C VAL A 56 -6.86 -2.60 2.21
N ARG A 57 -6.91 -3.77 1.59
CA ARG A 57 -8.00 -4.75 1.76
C ARG A 57 -7.41 -6.13 1.91
N HIS A 58 -8.15 -7.06 2.52
CA HIS A 58 -7.79 -8.48 2.48
C HIS A 58 -7.80 -9.01 1.05
N TYR A 59 -6.92 -9.97 0.75
CA TYR A 59 -6.86 -10.65 -0.55
C TYR A 59 -8.17 -11.40 -0.84
N SER A 60 -8.58 -12.27 0.09
CA SER A 60 -9.91 -12.91 0.05
C SER A 60 -10.99 -11.85 0.28
N ARG A 61 -11.77 -11.56 -0.77
CA ARG A 61 -12.87 -10.60 -0.70
C ARG A 61 -14.10 -11.14 0.04
N GLN A 62 -14.23 -12.45 0.15
CA GLN A 62 -15.42 -13.09 0.74
C GLN A 62 -15.25 -13.35 2.24
N SER A 63 -14.04 -13.73 2.66
CA SER A 63 -13.78 -14.23 4.02
C SER A 63 -12.54 -13.62 4.67
N GLY A 64 -11.84 -12.72 3.98
CA GLY A 64 -10.64 -12.10 4.49
C GLY A 64 -10.91 -11.33 5.78
N THR A 65 -10.28 -11.76 6.85
CA THR A 65 -10.25 -11.06 8.14
C THR A 65 -8.88 -11.29 8.77
N GLY A 66 -8.53 -10.51 9.79
CA GLY A 66 -7.25 -10.65 10.48
C GLY A 66 -6.52 -9.33 10.64
N LYS A 67 -5.49 -9.36 11.49
CA LYS A 67 -4.68 -8.18 11.83
C LYS A 67 -3.57 -8.01 10.82
N TYR A 68 -3.35 -6.76 10.42
CA TYR A 68 -2.18 -6.32 9.68
C TYR A 68 -1.73 -4.96 10.23
N SER A 69 -0.50 -4.58 9.90
CA SER A 69 0.02 -3.24 10.12
C SER A 69 0.45 -2.65 8.79
N ILE A 70 0.48 -1.32 8.71
CA ILE A 70 0.97 -0.55 7.57
C ILE A 70 2.07 0.39 8.04
N LYS A 71 3.11 0.54 7.22
CA LYS A 71 4.20 1.49 7.47
C LYS A 71 4.48 2.30 6.21
N VAL A 72 4.75 3.59 6.41
CA VAL A 72 5.21 4.51 5.37
C VAL A 72 6.59 5.01 5.76
N GLN A 73 7.54 4.93 4.84
CA GLN A 73 8.90 5.42 5.02
C GLN A 73 9.31 6.27 3.84
N LYS A 74 9.87 7.44 4.12
CA LYS A 74 10.66 8.19 3.15
C LYS A 74 12.08 7.65 3.17
N LEU A 75 12.66 7.38 2.00
CA LEU A 75 14.07 7.01 1.83
C LEU A 75 14.95 8.24 1.64
#